data_AF-A0A945DKL9-F1
#
_entry.id   AF-A0A945DKL9-F1
#
_cell.length_a   1.000
_cell.length_b   1.000
_cell.length_c   1.000
_cell.angle_alpha   90.00
_cell.angle_beta   90.00
_cell.angle_gamma   90.00
#
_symmetry.space_group_name_H-M   'P 1'
#
loop_
_entity.id
_entity.type
_entity.pdbx_description
1 polymer ?
#
loop_
_entity_poly.entity_id
_entity_poly.type
_entity_poly.pdbx_seq_one_letter_code
_entity_poly.pdbx_strand_id
1 'polypeptide(L)' 'MKRHTTNRFLQDVIQACVVLIQFGLHISTNVVRLLFDDIETKPSDDEISDAFKGGVMNYWTGKLDDGTDPFGWYEED' A
#
# COMPACT_ATOMS: atom_id res chain seq x y z
N MET A 1 -57.95 6.29 13.86
CA MET A 1 -57.18 6.31 12.58
C MET A 1 -55.69 6.72 12.73
N LYS A 2 -55.01 6.53 13.87
CA LYS A 2 -53.59 6.96 14.04
C LYS A 2 -52.51 5.93 13.63
N ARG A 3 -52.90 4.69 13.30
CA ARG A 3 -51.96 3.55 13.16
C ARG A 3 -51.12 3.57 11.87
N HIS A 4 -51.56 4.30 10.85
CA HIS A 4 -50.97 4.25 9.50
C HIS A 4 -49.76 5.19 9.31
N THR A 5 -49.67 6.26 10.10
CA THR A 5 -48.59 7.26 10.05
C THR A 5 -47.37 6.82 10.86
N THR A 6 -47.58 6.18 12.01
CA THR A 6 -46.49 5.65 12.85
C THR A 6 -45.66 4.58 12.13
N ASN A 7 -46.28 3.77 11.28
CA ASN A 7 -45.58 2.71 10.55
C ASN A 7 -44.66 3.27 9.44
N ARG A 8 -45.06 4.37 8.79
CA ARG A 8 -44.22 5.05 7.79
C ARG A 8 -43.02 5.73 8.46
N PHE A 9 -43.26 6.41 9.58
CA PHE A 9 -42.19 7.03 10.35
C PHE A 9 -41.12 6.02 10.81
N LEU A 10 -41.54 4.84 11.29
CA LEU A 10 -40.61 3.76 11.64
C LEU A 10 -39.82 3.26 10.42
N GLN A 11 -40.46 3.12 9.26
CA GLN A 11 -39.79 2.74 8.02
C GLN A 11 -38.77 3.78 7.58
N ASP A 12 -39.11 5.07 7.63
CA ASP A 12 -38.21 6.16 7.26
C ASP A 12 -36.98 6.21 8.18
N VAL A 13 -37.16 5.98 9.49
CA VAL A 13 -36.06 5.89 10.46
C VAL A 13 -35.16 4.70 10.17
N ILE A 14 -35.72 3.53 9.91
CA ILE A 14 -34.94 2.33 9.55
C ILE A 14 -34.16 2.56 8.26
N GLN A 15 -34.79 3.17 7.26
CA GLN A 15 -34.18 3.44 5.97
C GLN A 15 -33.04 4.46 6.09
N ALA A 16 -33.22 5.50 6.90
CA ALA A 16 -32.16 6.45 7.23
C ALA A 16 -30.96 5.77 7.91
N CYS A 17 -31.21 4.87 8.86
CA CYS A 17 -30.16 4.08 9.51
C CYS A 17 -29.40 3.20 8.51
N VAL A 18 -30.11 2.52 7.59
CA VAL A 18 -29.48 1.68 6.56
C VAL A 18 -28.60 2.51 5.63
N VAL A 19 -29.07 3.69 5.19
CA VAL A 19 -28.28 4.60 4.34
C VAL A 19 -27.01 5.07 5.05
N LEU A 20 -27.10 5.41 6.34
CA LEU A 20 -25.94 5.80 7.14
C LEU A 20 -24.91 4.68 7.28
N ILE A 21 -25.36 3.44 7.49
CA ILE A 21 -24.48 2.27 7.56
C ILE A 21 -23.80 2.04 6.20
N GLN A 22 -24.56 2.09 5.11
CA GLN A 22 -23.99 1.93 3.76
C GLN A 22 -22.97 3.01 3.42
N PHE A 23 -23.27 4.26 3.80
CA PHE A 23 -22.35 5.38 3.62
C PHE A 23 -21.05 5.18 4.40
N GLY A 24 -21.15 4.77 5.68
CA GLY A 24 -19.98 4.48 6.51
C GLY A 24 -19.12 3.35 5.95
N LEU A 25 -19.75 2.26 5.48
CA LEU A 25 -19.05 1.16 4.83
C LEU A 25 -18.32 1.61 3.56
N HIS A 26 -18.97 2.40 2.71
CA HIS A 26 -18.37 2.88 1.48
C HIS A 26 -17.14 3.79 1.72
N ILE A 27 -17.18 4.63 2.75
CA ILE A 27 -16.01 5.43 3.16
C ILE A 27 -14.89 4.51 3.66
N SER A 28 -15.20 3.54 4.53
CA SER A 28 -14.19 2.64 5.08
C SER A 28 -13.45 1.84 4.02
N THR A 29 -14.14 1.35 2.97
CA THR A 29 -13.49 0.61 1.88
C THR A 29 -12.50 1.47 1.10
N ASN A 30 -12.82 2.75 0.90
CA ASN A 30 -11.92 3.67 0.19
C ASN A 30 -10.69 4.02 1.05
N VAL A 31 -10.87 4.22 2.35
CA VAL A 31 -9.75 4.47 3.29
C VAL A 31 -8.82 3.25 3.36
N VAL A 32 -9.39 2.04 3.50
CA VAL A 32 -8.61 0.80 3.46
C VAL A 32 -7.86 0.70 2.14
N ARG A 33 -8.52 0.89 1.00
CA ARG A 33 -7.85 0.83 -0.29
C ARG A 33 -6.68 1.80 -0.41
N LEU A 34 -6.82 3.05 0.06
CA LEU A 34 -5.73 4.03 0.06
C LEU A 34 -4.56 3.63 0.97
N LEU A 35 -4.83 3.00 2.12
CA LEU A 35 -3.79 2.52 3.03
C LEU A 35 -3.06 1.27 2.50
N PHE A 36 -3.73 0.46 1.68
CA PHE A 36 -3.16 -0.77 1.13
C PHE A 36 -2.59 -0.62 -0.29
N ASP A 37 -2.97 0.40 -1.05
CA ASP A 37 -2.37 0.74 -2.37
C ASP A 37 -0.85 1.02 -2.24
N ASP A 38 -0.37 1.45 -1.07
CA ASP A 38 1.04 1.73 -0.79
C ASP A 38 1.87 0.47 -0.42
N ILE A 39 1.22 -0.67 -0.19
CA ILE A 39 1.90 -1.93 0.19
C ILE A 39 2.29 -2.75 -1.05
N GLU A 40 1.75 -2.44 -2.23
CA GLU A 40 1.99 -3.21 -3.45
C GLU A 40 3.30 -2.82 -4.18
N THR A 41 4.02 -1.79 -3.72
CA THR A 41 5.40 -1.55 -4.14
C THR A 41 6.36 -2.25 -3.20
N LYS A 42 6.44 -3.59 -3.30
CA LYS A 42 7.65 -4.28 -2.88
C LYS A 42 8.67 -4.10 -4.02
N PRO A 43 9.69 -3.22 -3.88
CA PRO A 43 10.87 -3.39 -4.72
C PRO A 43 11.38 -4.81 -4.47
N SER A 44 11.77 -5.51 -5.54
CA SER A 44 12.41 -6.82 -5.42
C SER A 44 13.53 -6.74 -4.39
N ASP A 45 13.67 -7.75 -3.53
CA ASP A 45 14.70 -7.80 -2.48
C ASP A 45 16.12 -7.52 -3.04
N ASP A 46 16.31 -7.76 -4.35
CA ASP A 46 17.50 -7.42 -5.12
C ASP A 46 17.83 -5.91 -5.12
N GLU A 47 16.84 -5.02 -5.16
CA GLU A 47 17.06 -3.56 -5.15
C GLU A 47 17.37 -3.02 -3.74
N ILE A 48 16.82 -3.65 -2.69
CA ILE A 48 17.09 -3.24 -1.30
C ILE A 48 18.49 -3.70 -0.87
N SER A 49 18.94 -4.87 -1.32
CA SER A 49 20.30 -5.38 -1.06
C SER A 49 21.37 -4.47 -1.66
N ASP A 50 21.17 -3.98 -2.88
CA ASP A 50 22.13 -3.10 -3.56
C ASP A 50 22.11 -1.68 -2.99
N ALA A 51 20.96 -1.18 -2.53
CA ALA A 51 20.85 0.16 -1.93
C ALA A 51 21.51 0.28 -0.55
N PHE A 52 21.64 -0.82 0.22
CA PHE A 52 22.23 -0.81 1.56
C PHE A 52 23.74 -0.97 1.60
N LYS A 53 24.35 -1.41 0.49
CA LYS A 53 25.79 -1.53 0.35
C LYS A 53 26.37 -0.17 -0.04
N GLY A 54 26.84 0.56 0.96
CA GLY A 54 27.51 1.86 0.82
C GLY A 54 28.82 1.73 0.03
N GLY A 55 28.70 1.57 -1.28
CA GLY A 55 29.78 1.38 -2.23
C GLY A 55 29.96 2.55 -3.19
N VAL A 56 31.11 2.61 -3.84
CA VAL A 56 31.40 3.62 -4.86
C VAL A 56 30.91 3.10 -6.21
N MET A 57 30.17 3.92 -6.97
CA MET A 57 29.73 3.56 -8.32
C MET A 57 30.92 3.31 -9.24
N ASN A 58 31.01 2.12 -9.83
CA ASN A 58 31.97 1.82 -10.87
C ASN A 58 31.38 2.18 -12.24
N TYR A 59 31.98 3.16 -12.93
CA TYR A 59 31.50 3.63 -14.23
C TYR A 59 31.70 2.64 -15.39
N TRP A 60 32.56 1.63 -15.22
CA TRP A 60 32.84 0.64 -16.25
C TRP A 60 31.84 -0.52 -16.21
N THR A 61 31.47 -0.97 -15.01
CA THR A 61 30.53 -2.08 -14.82
C THR A 61 29.09 -1.63 -14.51
N GLY A 62 28.90 -0.38 -14.11
CA GLY A 62 27.60 0.17 -13.72
C GLY A 62 27.07 -0.34 -12.38
N LYS A 63 27.91 -1.03 -11.58
CA LYS A 63 27.55 -1.60 -10.27
C LYS A 63 28.21 -0.82 -9.13
N LEU A 64 27.58 -0.86 -7.94
CA LEU A 64 28.15 -0.30 -6.71
C LEU A 64 29.23 -1.25 -6.16
N ASP A 65 30.43 -0.72 -5.98
CA ASP A 65 31.57 -1.45 -5.41
C ASP A 65 31.60 -1.25 -3.89
N ASP A 66 31.21 -2.28 -3.15
CA ASP A 66 31.20 -2.27 -1.68
C ASP A 66 32.59 -2.53 -1.06
N GLY A 67 33.62 -2.70 -1.89
CA GLY A 67 35.00 -2.91 -1.46
C GLY A 67 35.24 -4.21 -0.69
N THR A 68 34.26 -5.13 -0.71
CA THR A 68 34.32 -6.40 0.03
C THR A 68 35.16 -7.45 -0.69
N ASP A 69 35.51 -7.21 -1.95
CA ASP A 69 36.38 -8.09 -2.72
C ASP A 69 37.85 -7.60 -2.67
N PRO A 70 38.75 -8.28 -1.92
CA PRO A 70 40.17 -7.93 -1.88
C PRO A 70 40.89 -8.18 -3.22
N PHE A 71 40.30 -9.00 -4.10
CA PHE A 71 40.79 -9.25 -5.46
C PHE A 71 39.86 -8.55 -6.45
N GLY A 72 39.65 -7.25 -6.23
CA GLY A 72 38.60 -6.49 -6.88
C GLY A 72 38.46 -6.80 -8.37
N TRP A 73 37.31 -7.36 -8.77
CA TRP A 73 36.66 -7.33 -10.08
C TRP A 73 37.46 -7.68 -11.35
N TYR A 74 38.76 -7.90 -11.29
CA TYR A 74 39.56 -8.39 -12.39
C TYR A 74 39.43 -9.91 -12.38
N GLU A 75 38.64 -10.45 -13.31
CA GLU A 75 38.82 -11.85 -13.69
C GLU A 75 40.29 -11.99 -14.14
N GLU A 76 41.03 -12.94 -13.56
CA GLU A 76 42.35 -13.30 -14.09
C GLU A 76 42.14 -13.88 -15.49
N ASP A 77 42.65 -13.19 -16.51
CA ASP A 77 42.77 -13.67 -17.88
C ASP A 77 43.40 -15.08 -17.96
#